data_AF-A0A0A9FZ54-F1
#
_entry.id   AF-A0A0A9FZ54-F1
#
_cell.length_a   1.000
_cell.length_b   1.000
_cell.length_c   1.000
_cell.angle_alpha   90.00
_cell.angle_beta   90.00
_cell.angle_gamma   90.00
#
_symmetry.space_group_name_H-M   'P 1'
#
loop_
_entity.id
_entity.type
_entity.pdbx_description
1 polymer ?
#
loop_
_entity_poly.entity_id
_entity_poly.type
_entity_poly.pdbx_seq_one_letter_code
_entity_poly.pdbx_strand_id
1 'polypeptide(L)'
;MAAAGQHQPHACPARAPRPEDLNYPSVAVPHLSPTGAELTVARRVRNVGAGAAAYDARVDEPRGVAVDVRPRRLEFAAAGEEKEFTVAFRAKKGFFLPGEYVFGRLVWSDGAGRHRVRSPLVARVADTRKKKSRLSIA
;
A
#
# COMPACT_ATOMS: atom_id res chain seq x y z
N MET A 1 -21.37 12.47 -44.40
CA MET A 1 -19.94 12.62 -44.06
C MET A 1 -19.79 12.50 -42.56
N ALA A 2 -19.34 11.36 -42.05
CA ALA A 2 -19.02 11.19 -40.63
C ALA A 2 -17.52 11.42 -40.45
N ALA A 3 -17.15 12.36 -39.57
CA ALA A 3 -15.76 12.59 -39.21
C ALA A 3 -15.25 11.37 -38.44
N ALA A 4 -14.21 10.72 -38.96
CA ALA A 4 -13.49 9.68 -38.26
C ALA A 4 -12.84 10.29 -37.01
N GLY A 5 -13.26 9.82 -35.82
CA GLY A 5 -12.62 10.20 -34.57
C GLY A 5 -11.15 9.78 -34.58
N GLN A 6 -10.25 10.74 -34.34
CA GLN A 6 -8.82 10.50 -34.28
C GLN A 6 -8.50 9.65 -33.03
N HIS A 7 -8.24 8.36 -33.21
CA HIS A 7 -7.63 7.51 -32.17
C HIS A 7 -6.13 7.81 -32.14
N GLN A 8 -5.70 8.75 -31.29
CA GLN A 8 -4.28 8.93 -31.03
C GLN A 8 -3.76 7.74 -30.19
N PRO A 9 -2.66 7.10 -30.61
CA PRO A 9 -2.07 6.02 -29.82
C PRO A 9 -1.54 6.58 -28.49
N HIS A 10 -2.03 6.03 -27.39
CA HIS A 10 -1.55 6.39 -26.05
C HIS A 10 -0.18 5.76 -25.81
N ALA A 11 0.87 6.58 -25.76
CA ALA A 11 2.20 6.12 -25.41
C ALA A 11 2.25 5.71 -23.93
N CYS A 12 2.67 4.47 -23.66
CA CYS A 12 2.92 4.06 -22.29
C CYS A 12 4.16 4.78 -21.73
N PRO A 13 4.18 5.14 -20.44
CA PRO A 13 5.38 5.67 -19.81
C PRO A 13 6.56 4.71 -19.99
N ALA A 14 7.76 5.25 -20.23
CA ALA A 14 8.98 4.45 -20.37
C ALA A 14 9.28 3.57 -19.13
N ARG A 15 8.75 3.96 -17.96
CA ARG A 15 8.79 3.19 -16.72
C ARG A 15 7.39 3.02 -16.16
N ALA A 16 6.95 1.78 -16.07
CA ALA A 16 5.68 1.47 -15.41
C ALA A 16 5.75 1.87 -13.91
N PRO A 17 4.67 2.45 -13.36
CA PRO A 17 4.55 2.62 -11.92
C PRO A 17 4.67 1.28 -11.21
N ARG A 18 5.15 1.30 -9.97
CA ARG A 18 5.16 0.09 -9.14
C ARG A 18 3.71 -0.34 -8.90
N PRO A 19 3.35 -1.63 -9.08
CA PRO A 19 1.99 -2.09 -8.84
C PRO A 19 1.47 -1.76 -7.44
N GLU A 20 2.39 -1.74 -6.45
CA GLU A 20 2.08 -1.40 -5.07
C GLU A 20 1.59 0.05 -4.91
N ASP A 21 2.02 0.97 -5.77
CA ASP A 21 1.67 2.40 -5.74
C ASP A 21 0.36 2.74 -6.46
N LEU A 22 -0.32 1.76 -7.07
CA LEU A 22 -1.66 1.99 -7.59
C LEU A 22 -2.57 2.47 -6.44
N ASN A 23 -3.37 3.51 -6.69
CA ASN A 23 -4.27 4.06 -5.68
C ASN A 23 -5.49 3.15 -5.45
N TYR A 24 -5.25 2.02 -4.79
CA TYR A 24 -6.20 0.93 -4.61
C TYR A 24 -6.59 0.79 -3.13
N PRO A 25 -7.84 0.41 -2.79
CA PRO A 25 -8.32 0.31 -1.40
C PRO A 25 -7.70 -0.84 -0.58
N SER A 26 -6.67 -1.51 -1.09
CA SER A 26 -5.85 -2.49 -0.38
C SER A 26 -4.37 -2.28 -0.67
N VAL A 27 -3.51 -2.83 0.19
CA VAL A 27 -2.05 -2.80 0.01
C VAL A 27 -1.52 -4.24 0.04
N ALA A 28 -0.80 -4.62 -1.02
CA ALA A 28 -0.13 -5.90 -1.13
C ALA A 28 1.38 -5.70 -1.31
N VAL A 29 2.18 -6.35 -0.47
CA VAL A 29 3.66 -6.30 -0.50
C VAL A 29 4.18 -7.74 -0.62
N PRO A 30 4.24 -8.30 -1.85
CA PRO A 30 4.58 -9.71 -2.07
C PRO A 30 6.08 -10.04 -1.92
N HIS A 31 6.92 -9.01 -1.86
CA HIS A 31 8.39 -9.11 -1.82
C HIS A 31 9.00 -8.19 -0.76
N LEU A 32 8.64 -8.41 0.51
CA LEU A 32 9.24 -7.66 1.61
C LEU A 32 10.64 -8.20 1.93
N SER A 33 11.61 -7.31 2.16
CA SER A 33 12.98 -7.72 2.47
C SER A 33 13.08 -8.43 3.83
N PRO A 34 13.73 -9.61 3.92
CA PRO A 34 13.97 -10.28 5.20
C PRO A 34 15.02 -9.57 6.06
N THR A 35 15.79 -8.64 5.49
CA THR A 35 16.85 -7.91 6.21
C THR A 35 16.33 -6.71 7.02
N GLY A 36 15.02 -6.45 6.97
CA GLY A 36 14.41 -5.30 7.64
C GLY A 36 14.46 -4.00 6.81
N ALA A 37 14.90 -4.06 5.56
CA ALA A 37 14.79 -2.91 4.65
C ALA A 37 13.32 -2.50 4.47
N GLU A 38 13.08 -1.19 4.55
CA GLU A 38 11.73 -0.62 4.46
C GLU A 38 11.22 -0.63 3.01
N LEU A 39 9.96 -1.00 2.85
CA LEU A 39 9.20 -0.78 1.61
C LEU A 39 8.03 0.14 1.90
N THR A 40 7.96 1.25 1.16
CA THR A 40 6.95 2.29 1.36
C THR A 40 6.03 2.37 0.16
N VAL A 41 4.73 2.43 0.47
CA VAL A 41 3.62 2.49 -0.47
C VAL A 41 2.86 3.80 -0.27
N ALA A 42 2.58 4.54 -1.34
CA ALA A 42 1.81 5.80 -1.28
C ALA A 42 0.33 5.58 -1.63
N ARG A 43 -0.57 6.31 -0.97
CA ARG A 43 -2.02 6.28 -1.22
C ARG A 43 -2.58 7.68 -1.17
N ARG A 44 -3.53 7.96 -2.05
CA ARG A 44 -4.29 9.20 -2.08
C ARG A 44 -5.74 8.95 -1.77
N VAL A 45 -6.27 9.63 -0.77
CA VAL A 45 -7.66 9.54 -0.35
C VAL A 45 -8.37 10.85 -0.56
N ARG A 46 -9.66 10.78 -0.88
CA ARG A 46 -10.53 11.93 -1.09
C ARG A 46 -11.63 11.95 -0.04
N ASN A 47 -11.86 13.11 0.57
CA ASN A 47 -13.01 13.30 1.43
C ASN A 47 -14.28 13.36 0.57
N VAL A 48 -15.18 12.40 0.77
CA VAL A 48 -16.49 12.34 0.08
C VAL A 48 -17.65 12.75 1.00
N GLY A 49 -17.35 13.17 2.23
CA GLY A 49 -18.33 13.72 3.16
C GLY A 49 -18.72 15.16 2.83
N ALA A 50 -19.71 15.69 3.56
CA ALA A 50 -20.29 17.00 3.29
C ALA A 50 -19.46 18.22 3.76
N GLY A 51 -18.41 18.02 4.57
CA GLY A 51 -17.66 19.13 5.17
C GLY A 51 -16.31 18.71 5.73
N ALA A 52 -15.77 19.54 6.62
CA ALA A 52 -14.50 19.29 7.29
C ALA A 52 -14.54 17.98 8.08
N ALA A 53 -13.44 17.23 8.06
CA ALA A 53 -13.32 15.96 8.74
C ALA A 53 -11.87 15.67 9.11
N ALA A 54 -11.66 15.03 10.26
CA ALA A 54 -10.37 14.54 10.70
C ALA A 54 -10.45 13.03 10.94
N TYR A 55 -9.44 12.30 10.48
CA TYR A 55 -9.35 10.86 10.61
C TYR A 55 -8.02 10.46 11.23
N ASP A 56 -8.07 9.57 12.22
CA ASP A 56 -6.89 8.98 12.84
C ASP A 56 -6.66 7.56 12.32
N ALA A 57 -5.41 7.23 12.02
CA ALA A 57 -4.99 5.92 11.56
C ALA A 57 -4.82 4.95 12.73
N ARG A 58 -5.37 3.74 12.58
CA ARG A 58 -5.12 2.58 13.43
C ARG A 58 -4.67 1.41 12.55
N VAL A 59 -3.65 0.70 12.98
CA VAL A 59 -3.08 -0.42 12.23
C VAL A 59 -3.12 -1.68 13.08
N ASP A 60 -3.72 -2.73 12.54
CA ASP A 60 -3.51 -4.09 13.00
C ASP A 60 -2.43 -4.70 12.09
N GLU A 61 -1.23 -4.82 12.64
CA GLU A 61 -0.05 -5.22 11.87
C GLU A 61 -0.13 -6.69 11.41
N PRO A 62 0.28 -7.02 10.17
CA PRO A 62 0.49 -8.40 9.78
C PRO A 62 1.55 -9.08 10.67
N ARG A 63 1.32 -10.35 11.02
CA ARG A 63 2.25 -11.14 11.85
C ARG A 63 3.68 -11.06 11.29
N GLY A 64 4.65 -10.71 12.15
CA GLY A 64 6.06 -10.65 11.76
C GLY A 64 6.45 -9.45 10.90
N VAL A 65 5.55 -8.49 10.67
CA VAL A 65 5.80 -7.28 9.86
C VAL A 65 5.42 -6.06 10.68
N ALA A 66 6.32 -5.08 10.77
CA ALA A 66 6.05 -3.77 11.33
C ALA A 66 5.43 -2.87 10.26
N VAL A 67 4.42 -2.09 10.64
CA VAL A 67 3.74 -1.16 9.74
C VAL A 67 3.67 0.22 10.36
N ASP A 68 4.14 1.23 9.66
CA ASP A 68 4.02 2.64 10.06
C ASP A 68 3.25 3.44 9.01
N VAL A 69 2.42 4.38 9.45
CA VAL A 69 1.57 5.21 8.58
C VAL A 69 1.91 6.68 8.80
N ARG A 70 2.15 7.42 7.72
CA ARG A 70 2.49 8.85 7.78
C ARG A 70 1.72 9.69 6.76
N PRO A 71 1.05 10.79 7.18
CA PRO A 71 0.82 11.19 8.58
C PRO A 71 -0.11 10.20 9.31
N ARG A 72 -0.14 10.22 10.65
CA ARG A 72 -1.07 9.38 11.44
C ARG A 72 -2.48 9.97 11.56
N ARG A 73 -2.62 11.25 11.21
CA ARG A 73 -3.88 11.98 11.15
C ARG A 73 -4.02 12.67 9.80
N LEU A 74 -5.19 12.58 9.21
CA LEU A 74 -5.56 13.31 8.00
C LEU A 74 -6.66 14.31 8.34
N GLU A 75 -6.42 15.58 8.02
CA GLU A 75 -7.36 16.67 8.24
C GLU A 75 -7.80 17.23 6.88
N PHE A 76 -9.10 17.21 6.64
CA PHE A 76 -9.75 17.76 5.46
C PHE A 76 -10.56 18.99 5.88
N ALA A 77 -10.35 20.11 5.21
CA ALA A 77 -11.07 21.35 5.41
C ALA A 77 -12.44 21.36 4.72
N ALA A 78 -12.60 20.62 3.62
CA ALA A 78 -13.84 20.61 2.85
C ALA A 78 -14.11 19.27 2.13
N ALA A 79 -15.31 19.15 1.59
CA ALA A 79 -15.69 18.08 0.69
C ALA A 79 -14.83 18.10 -0.58
N GLY A 80 -14.43 16.92 -1.06
CA GLY A 80 -13.68 16.76 -2.30
C GLY A 80 -12.17 16.96 -2.19
N GLU A 81 -11.66 17.43 -1.06
CA GLU A 81 -10.22 17.56 -0.82
C GLU A 81 -9.53 16.19 -0.82
N GLU A 82 -8.35 16.13 -1.43
CA GLU A 82 -7.50 14.94 -1.47
C GLU A 82 -6.30 15.10 -0.53
N LYS A 83 -5.91 14.01 0.13
CA LYS A 83 -4.69 13.93 0.93
C LYS A 83 -3.91 12.68 0.57
N GLU A 84 -2.60 12.77 0.67
CA GLU A 84 -1.70 11.64 0.52
C GLU A 84 -1.24 11.12 1.89
N PHE A 85 -1.08 9.81 2.00
CA PHE A 85 -0.38 9.18 3.10
C PHE A 85 0.48 8.03 2.58
N THR A 86 1.42 7.62 3.41
CA THR A 86 2.32 6.50 3.13
C THR A 86 2.13 5.39 4.15
N VAL A 87 2.34 4.15 3.71
CA VAL A 87 2.36 2.95 4.54
C VAL A 87 3.72 2.28 4.35
N ALA A 88 4.52 2.24 5.41
CA ALA A 88 5.85 1.68 5.44
C ALA A 88 5.82 0.29 6.08
N PHE A 89 6.44 -0.69 5.43
CA PHE A 89 6.51 -2.09 5.87
C PHE A 89 7.95 -2.49 6.14
N ARG A 90 8.20 -3.20 7.25
CA ARG A 90 9.50 -3.80 7.59
C ARG A 90 9.32 -5.19 8.19
N ALA A 91 10.10 -6.17 7.74
CA ALA A 91 10.11 -7.48 8.37
C ALA A 91 10.74 -7.41 9.78
N LYS A 92 10.09 -8.00 10.78
CA LYS A 92 10.60 -8.12 12.15
C LYS A 92 11.52 -9.34 12.23
N LYS A 93 12.84 -9.14 12.31
CA LYS A 93 13.84 -10.22 12.31
C LYS A 93 13.48 -11.32 13.33
N GLY A 94 13.38 -12.57 12.88
CA GLY A 94 13.06 -13.72 13.73
C GLY A 94 11.58 -13.94 14.02
N PHE A 95 10.68 -13.06 13.57
CA PHE A 95 9.24 -13.14 13.84
C PHE A 95 8.38 -13.46 12.60
N PHE A 96 8.99 -13.86 11.48
CA PHE A 96 8.29 -14.21 10.24
C PHE A 96 8.72 -15.59 9.71
N LEU A 97 7.83 -16.24 8.96
CA LEU A 97 8.15 -17.42 8.16
C LEU A 97 8.40 -16.96 6.70
N PRO A 98 9.61 -17.15 6.15
CA PRO A 98 9.90 -16.73 4.77
C PRO A 98 8.94 -17.40 3.78
N GLY A 99 8.39 -16.62 2.84
CA GLY A 99 7.47 -17.10 1.81
C GLY A 99 5.99 -17.19 2.22
N GLU A 100 5.66 -17.01 3.50
CA GLU A 100 4.27 -17.01 4.00
C GLU A 100 3.59 -15.65 3.77
N TYR A 101 2.34 -15.66 3.30
CA TYR A 101 1.49 -14.47 3.27
C TYR A 101 0.85 -14.23 4.63
N VAL A 102 1.03 -13.02 5.16
CA VAL A 102 0.45 -12.56 6.41
C VAL A 102 -0.47 -11.36 6.19
N PHE A 103 -1.47 -11.23 7.05
CA PHE A 103 -2.58 -10.29 6.86
C PHE A 103 -2.75 -9.36 8.05
N GLY A 104 -3.14 -8.13 7.75
CA GLY A 104 -3.46 -7.07 8.71
C GLY A 104 -4.46 -6.09 8.10
N ARG A 105 -4.64 -4.93 8.75
CA ARG A 105 -5.50 -3.87 8.23
C ARG A 105 -5.10 -2.49 8.73
N LEU A 106 -5.28 -1.50 7.87
CA LEU A 106 -5.29 -0.08 8.21
C LEU A 106 -6.75 0.38 8.32
N VAL A 107 -7.09 1.08 9.39
CA VAL A 107 -8.40 1.71 9.58
C VAL A 107 -8.20 3.20 9.85
N TRP A 108 -8.86 4.03 9.05
CA TRP A 108 -9.07 5.44 9.35
C TRP A 108 -10.42 5.61 10.02
N SER A 109 -10.46 6.26 11.18
CA SER A 109 -11.71 6.54 11.89
C SER A 109 -11.82 8.02 12.25
N ASP A 110 -13.02 8.58 12.10
CA ASP A 110 -13.32 9.91 12.63
C ASP A 110 -13.45 9.87 14.17
N GLY A 111 -13.31 11.02 14.82
CA GLY A 111 -13.37 11.11 16.29
C GLY A 111 -14.71 10.62 16.88
N ALA A 112 -15.80 10.72 16.11
CA ALA A 112 -17.13 10.23 16.49
C ALA A 112 -17.35 8.73 16.22
N GLY A 113 -16.43 8.06 15.50
CA GLY A 113 -16.53 6.64 15.13
C GLY A 113 -17.61 6.31 14.09
N ARG A 114 -18.24 7.31 13.46
CA ARG A 114 -19.29 7.12 12.44
C ARG A 114 -18.71 6.62 11.12
N HIS A 115 -17.53 7.11 10.75
CA HIS A 115 -16.83 6.68 9.55
C HIS A 115 -15.65 5.79 9.92
N ARG A 116 -15.60 4.60 9.33
CA ARG A 116 -14.50 3.63 9.51
C ARG A 116 -14.04 3.11 8.16
N VAL A 117 -13.04 3.75 7.59
CA VAL A 117 -12.49 3.40 6.26
C VAL A 117 -11.39 2.36 6.46
N ARG A 118 -11.59 1.14 5.95
CA ARG A 118 -10.69 -0.01 6.17
C ARG A 118 -9.99 -0.40 4.88
N SER A 119 -8.68 -0.57 4.95
CA SER A 119 -7.85 -1.15 3.89
C SER A 119 -7.16 -2.43 4.37
N PRO A 120 -7.39 -3.59 3.72
CA PRO A 120 -6.62 -4.79 3.99
C PRO A 120 -5.14 -4.59 3.65
N LEU A 121 -4.27 -5.15 4.50
CA LEU A 121 -2.82 -5.17 4.30
C LEU A 121 -2.38 -6.63 4.15
N VAL A 122 -1.62 -6.93 3.11
CA VAL A 122 -1.04 -8.26 2.86
C VAL A 122 0.45 -8.10 2.64
N ALA A 123 1.26 -8.90 3.33
CA ALA A 123 2.71 -8.90 3.15
C ALA A 123 3.25 -10.32 3.05
N ARG A 124 4.35 -10.48 2.31
CA ARG A 124 5.11 -11.72 2.24
C ARG A 124 6.59 -11.40 2.28
N VAL A 125 7.29 -11.95 3.27
CA VAL A 125 8.74 -11.77 3.39
C VAL A 125 9.44 -12.71 2.42
N ALA A 126 10.33 -12.19 1.59
CA ALA A 126 11.02 -12.95 0.57
C ALA A 126 11.91 -14.06 1.17
N ASP A 127 11.87 -15.26 0.57
CA ASP A 127 12.77 -16.35 0.92
C ASP A 127 14.10 -16.22 0.18
N THR A 128 15.18 -15.94 0.92
CA THR A 128 16.53 -15.79 0.37
C THR A 128 17.24 -17.13 0.13
N ARG A 129 16.65 -18.27 0.52
CA ARG A 129 17.26 -19.60 0.36
C ARG A 129 17.31 -20.11 -1.09
N LYS A 130 16.67 -19.44 -2.04
CA LYS A 130 16.61 -19.84 -3.47
C LYS A 130 17.74 -19.34 -4.38
N LYS A 131 18.83 -18.77 -3.84
CA LYS A 131 19.93 -18.20 -4.67
C LYS A 131 21.21 -19.06 -4.79
N LYS A 132 21.15 -20.36 -4.49
CA LYS A 132 22.31 -21.28 -4.62
C LYS A 132 22.01 -22.58 -5.37
N SER A 133 21.24 -22.50 -6.46
CA SER A 133 21.15 -23.57 -7.47
C SER A 133 21.53 -22.99 -8.82
N ARG A 134 22.82 -22.68 -9.00
CA ARG A 134 23.40 -22.72 -10.34
C ARG A 134 23.51 -24.20 -10.68
N LEU A 135 22.64 -24.69 -11.56
CA LEU A 135 22.88 -25.93 -12.29
C LEU A 135 24.11 -25.69 -13.16
N SER A 136 25.26 -26.19 -12.70
CA SER A 136 26.39 -26.48 -13.58
C SER A 136 26.13 -27.87 -14.12
N ILE A 137 25.68 -27.99 -15.36
CA ILE A 137 25.77 -29.25 -16.09
C ILE A 137 27.11 -29.18 -16.82
N ALA A 138 28.02 -30.06 -16.40
CA ALA A 138 29.21 -30.43 -17.16
C ALA A 138 28.81 -31.38 -18.30
#